data_AF-A0AA39SQN4-F1
#
_entry.id   AF-A0AA39SQN4-F1
#
_cell.length_a   1.000
_cell.length_b   1.000
_cell.length_c   1.000
_cell.angle_alpha   90.00
_cell.angle_beta   90.00
_cell.angle_gamma   90.00
#
_symmetry.space_group_name_H-M   'P 1'
#
loop_
_entity.id
_entity.type
_entity.pdbx_description
1 polymer ?
#
loop_
_entity_poly.entity_id
_entity_poly.type
_entity_poly.pdbx_seq_one_letter_code
_entity_poly.pdbx_strand_id
1 'polypeptide(L)'
;MFYTVNSCFLHGELQLITGIVSFGSSEVVVERKENLGKDFKIFDEVFKLVEQNVDLKAKTMAMEPPKEIIKSELFVHQKEGLGWLFQRENSKDLPSFWEEKNGIFFNFVTNYTMDNRPEPLRGRLFADDMGLGKTLTLLSLIALDKCITFKNCSVGRGNQ
;
A
#
# COMPACT_ATOMS: atom_id res chain seq x y z
N MET A 1 9.90 27.58 -7.48
CA MET A 1 9.05 26.39 -7.19
C MET A 1 9.64 25.09 -7.73
N PHE A 2 10.42 25.09 -8.83
CA PHE A 2 11.04 23.87 -9.39
C PHE A 2 12.38 23.43 -8.74
N TYR A 3 13.09 24.31 -8.03
CA TYR A 3 14.40 23.99 -7.42
C TYR A 3 14.33 22.90 -6.34
N THR A 4 13.22 22.82 -5.61
CA THR A 4 13.02 21.81 -4.56
C THR A 4 12.88 20.40 -5.14
N VAL A 5 12.28 20.27 -6.32
CA VAL A 5 12.09 18.97 -6.97
C VAL A 5 13.44 18.43 -7.48
N ASN A 6 14.26 19.29 -8.10
CA ASN A 6 15.61 18.93 -8.55
C ASN A 6 16.53 18.54 -7.39
N SER A 7 16.40 19.18 -6.23
CA SER A 7 17.15 18.81 -5.03
C SER A 7 16.81 17.40 -4.52
N CYS A 8 15.54 16.97 -4.61
CA CYS A 8 15.14 15.62 -4.20
C CYS A 8 15.74 14.53 -5.12
N PHE A 9 15.85 14.80 -6.43
CA PHE A 9 16.55 13.89 -7.36
C PHE A 9 18.05 13.76 -7.05
N LEU A 10 18.67 14.83 -6.55
CA LEU A 10 20.12 14.88 -6.33
C LEU A 10 20.55 14.29 -4.98
N HIS A 11 19.64 14.09 -4.02
CA HIS A 11 20.00 13.71 -2.64
C HIS A 11 19.34 12.43 -2.10
N GLY A 12 18.41 11.77 -2.81
CA GLY A 12 17.89 10.48 -2.33
C GLY A 12 16.89 9.77 -3.25
N GLU A 13 17.16 8.48 -3.48
CA GLU A 13 16.26 7.34 -3.76
C GLU A 13 15.23 7.40 -4.90
N LEU A 14 14.91 8.55 -5.47
CA LEU A 14 13.97 8.66 -6.59
C LEU A 14 14.70 8.48 -7.92
N GLN A 15 14.58 7.28 -8.50
CA GLN A 15 15.04 7.02 -9.86
C GLN A 15 14.03 7.61 -10.86
N LEU A 16 14.52 8.55 -11.68
CA LEU A 16 13.77 9.05 -12.82
C LEU A 16 13.66 7.92 -13.86
N ILE A 17 12.44 7.39 -14.05
CA ILE A 17 12.19 6.41 -15.11
C ILE A 17 12.15 7.18 -16.44
N THR A 18 13.29 7.28 -17.11
CA THR A 18 13.46 7.98 -18.39
C THR A 18 13.08 7.12 -19.61
N GLY A 19 12.51 5.93 -19.40
CA GLY A 19 11.97 5.10 -20.46
C GLY A 19 10.51 5.42 -20.74
N ILE A 20 10.09 5.33 -22.01
CA ILE A 20 8.68 5.08 -22.34
C ILE A 20 8.30 3.74 -21.69
N VAL A 21 7.81 3.78 -20.46
CA VAL A 21 7.12 2.64 -19.88
C VAL A 21 5.84 2.52 -20.67
N SER A 22 5.81 1.57 -21.61
CA SER A 22 4.58 1.23 -22.31
C SER A 22 3.61 0.60 -21.31
N PHE A 23 2.84 1.44 -20.64
CA PHE A 23 1.64 1.03 -19.89
C PHE A 23 0.45 0.79 -20.84
N GLY A 24 0.64 0.89 -22.16
CA GLY A 24 -0.41 1.14 -23.14
C GLY A 24 -0.53 0.09 -24.24
N SER A 25 -0.22 -1.18 -23.98
CA SER A 25 -0.51 -2.26 -24.93
C SER A 25 -1.27 -3.39 -24.26
N SER A 26 -2.37 -3.06 -23.60
CA SER A 26 -3.44 -4.05 -23.41
C SER A 26 -4.12 -4.26 -24.75
N GLU A 27 -3.78 -5.36 -25.41
CA GLU A 27 -4.56 -5.88 -26.53
C GLU A 27 -5.92 -6.30 -25.96
N VAL A 28 -6.96 -5.52 -26.25
CA VAL A 28 -8.34 -5.86 -25.87
C VAL A 28 -8.78 -6.97 -26.82
N VAL A 29 -8.50 -8.22 -26.43
CA VAL A 29 -9.11 -9.38 -27.08
C VAL A 29 -10.58 -9.37 -26.68
N VAL A 30 -11.43 -8.88 -27.58
CA VAL A 30 -12.88 -9.02 -27.46
C VAL A 30 -13.22 -10.48 -27.73
N GLU A 31 -13.15 -11.30 -26.68
CA GLU A 31 -13.68 -12.66 -26.72
C GLU A 31 -15.22 -12.57 -26.68
N ARG A 32 -15.87 -12.72 -27.84
CA ARG A 32 -17.31 -13.00 -27.87
C ARG A 32 -17.50 -14.42 -27.31
N LYS A 33 -18.15 -14.56 -26.16
CA LYS A 33 -18.62 -15.87 -25.68
C LYS A 33 -20.04 -15.81 -25.10
N GLU A 34 -20.85 -16.72 -25.58
CA GLU A 34 -22.29 -16.87 -25.38
C GLU A 34 -22.69 -17.37 -23.96
N ASN A 35 -21.94 -17.05 -22.89
CA ASN A 35 -22.24 -17.48 -21.51
C ASN A 35 -22.03 -16.40 -20.43
N LEU A 36 -22.08 -15.12 -20.80
CA LEU A 36 -21.86 -13.94 -19.94
C LEU A 36 -22.56 -14.02 -18.56
N GLY A 37 -23.80 -14.51 -18.49
CA GLY A 37 -24.57 -14.53 -17.25
C GLY A 37 -24.10 -15.52 -16.17
N LYS A 38 -23.31 -16.55 -16.52
CA LYS A 38 -22.76 -17.51 -15.54
C LYS A 38 -21.41 -17.01 -15.01
N ASP A 39 -20.57 -16.48 -15.89
CA ASP A 39 -19.24 -15.99 -15.54
C ASP A 39 -19.30 -14.76 -14.62
N PHE A 40 -20.25 -13.85 -14.86
CA PHE A 40 -20.49 -12.70 -13.97
C PHE A 40 -20.92 -13.14 -12.56
N LYS A 41 -21.75 -14.19 -12.42
CA LYS A 41 -22.18 -14.69 -11.10
C LYS A 41 -21.02 -15.29 -10.30
N ILE A 42 -20.15 -16.04 -10.98
CA ILE A 42 -18.95 -16.62 -10.35
C ILE A 42 -18.02 -15.49 -9.90
N PHE A 43 -17.86 -14.46 -10.72
CA PHE A 43 -17.07 -13.29 -10.37
C PHE A 43 -17.63 -12.59 -9.13
N ASP A 44 -18.92 -12.27 -9.10
CA ASP A 44 -19.56 -11.62 -7.94
C ASP A 44 -19.41 -12.44 -6.65
N GLU A 45 -19.48 -13.77 -6.74
CA GLU A 45 -19.26 -14.66 -5.61
C GLU A 45 -17.82 -14.57 -5.07
N VAL A 46 -16.82 -14.50 -5.97
CA VAL A 46 -15.42 -14.29 -5.59
C VAL A 46 -15.23 -12.94 -4.90
N PHE A 47 -15.80 -11.85 -5.43
CA PHE A 47 -15.72 -10.52 -4.79
C PHE A 47 -16.37 -10.52 -3.41
N LYS A 48 -17.55 -11.12 -3.29
CA LYS A 48 -18.27 -11.22 -2.01
C LYS A 48 -17.48 -12.01 -0.97
N LEU A 49 -16.83 -13.11 -1.38
CA LEU A 49 -15.96 -13.87 -0.50
C LEU A 49 -14.76 -13.04 -0.02
N VAL A 50 -14.17 -12.23 -0.90
CA VAL A 50 -13.06 -11.33 -0.53
C VAL A 50 -13.53 -10.26 0.45
N GLU A 51 -14.63 -9.57 0.17
CA GLU A 51 -15.19 -8.50 1.03
C GLU A 51 -15.45 -8.98 2.47
N GLN A 52 -16.12 -10.13 2.62
CA GLN A 52 -16.40 -10.72 3.93
C GLN A 52 -15.12 -11.00 4.76
N ASN A 53 -14.02 -11.35 4.10
CA ASN A 53 -12.74 -11.59 4.75
C ASN A 53 -11.98 -10.31 5.10
N VAL A 54 -12.24 -9.20 4.40
CA VAL A 54 -11.65 -7.88 4.66
C VAL A 54 -12.25 -7.28 5.93
N ASP A 55 -13.56 -7.37 6.10
CA ASP A 55 -14.30 -6.80 7.23
C ASP A 55 -13.84 -7.37 8.59
N LEU A 56 -13.42 -8.65 8.62
CA LEU A 56 -12.98 -9.32 9.84
C LEU A 56 -11.60 -8.87 10.34
N LYS A 57 -10.79 -8.22 9.49
CA LYS A 57 -9.38 -7.88 9.81
C LYS A 57 -9.09 -6.38 9.90
N ALA A 58 -10.04 -5.50 9.56
CA ALA A 58 -9.77 -4.08 9.35
C ALA A 58 -10.57 -3.18 10.31
N LYS A 59 -10.34 -3.28 11.63
CA LYS A 59 -10.66 -2.14 12.51
C LYS A 59 -9.60 -1.07 12.29
N THR A 60 -9.79 -0.29 11.23
CA THR A 60 -8.84 0.74 10.82
C THR A 60 -9.13 2.03 11.59
N MET A 61 -8.09 2.66 12.14
CA MET A 61 -8.20 3.98 12.76
C MET A 61 -8.03 5.06 11.70
N ALA A 62 -8.95 6.02 11.63
CA ALA A 62 -8.82 7.19 10.79
C ALA A 62 -7.57 8.01 11.18
N MET A 63 -6.77 8.40 10.19
CA MET A 63 -5.53 9.13 10.40
C MET A 63 -5.52 10.47 9.65
N GLU A 64 -4.96 11.50 10.27
CA GLU A 64 -4.81 12.82 9.67
C GLU A 64 -3.47 12.93 8.93
N PRO A 65 -3.42 13.59 7.77
CA PRO A 65 -2.18 13.87 7.07
C PRO A 65 -1.43 15.07 7.70
N PRO A 66 -0.13 15.23 7.40
CA PRO A 66 0.66 16.36 7.88
C PRO A 66 0.17 17.65 7.21
N LYS A 67 -0.42 18.55 8.00
CA LYS A 67 -1.01 19.81 7.53
C LYS A 67 0.02 20.79 6.96
N GLU A 68 1.31 20.57 7.23
CA GLU A 68 2.40 21.35 6.67
C GLU A 68 2.52 21.13 5.15
N ILE A 69 2.29 19.90 4.68
CA ILE A 69 2.46 19.47 3.29
C ILE A 69 1.10 19.34 2.59
N ILE A 70 0.15 18.61 3.21
CA ILE A 70 -1.18 18.38 2.66
C ILE A 70 -2.11 19.44 3.19
N LYS A 71 -2.47 20.40 2.34
CA LYS A 71 -3.39 21.51 2.69
C LYS A 71 -4.86 21.15 2.50
N SER A 72 -5.14 20.18 1.62
CA SER A 72 -6.49 19.70 1.38
C SER A 72 -7.02 18.92 2.58
N GLU A 73 -8.28 19.15 2.91
CA GLU A 73 -8.97 18.34 3.92
C GLU A 73 -9.35 16.98 3.32
N LEU A 74 -9.03 15.90 4.04
CA LEU A 74 -9.40 14.55 3.65
C LEU A 74 -10.82 14.24 4.14
N PHE A 75 -11.59 13.55 3.30
CA PHE A 75 -12.85 12.95 3.72
C PHE A 75 -12.63 11.78 4.69
N VAL A 76 -13.69 11.38 5.41
CA VAL A 76 -13.61 10.32 6.43
C VAL A 76 -13.04 9.03 5.85
N HIS A 77 -13.56 8.58 4.71
CA HIS A 77 -13.08 7.36 4.04
C HIS A 77 -11.61 7.46 3.60
N GLN A 78 -11.14 8.67 3.25
CA GLN A 78 -9.74 8.89 2.89
C GLN A 78 -8.83 8.83 4.12
N LYS A 79 -9.28 9.31 5.28
CA LYS A 79 -8.54 9.18 6.55
C LYS A 79 -8.45 7.73 7.01
N GLU A 80 -9.53 6.97 6.83
CA GLU A 80 -9.54 5.53 7.08
C GLU A 80 -8.60 4.81 6.12
N GLY A 81 -8.70 5.06 4.81
CA GLY A 81 -7.78 4.49 3.82
C GLY A 81 -6.32 4.84 4.09
N LEU A 82 -6.05 6.08 4.53
CA LEU A 82 -4.72 6.53 4.93
C LEU A 82 -4.19 5.75 6.14
N GLY A 83 -5.01 5.58 7.18
CA GLY A 83 -4.68 4.77 8.36
C GLY A 83 -4.41 3.31 8.00
N TRP A 84 -5.22 2.75 7.09
CA TRP A 84 -5.06 1.38 6.61
C TRP A 84 -3.72 1.21 5.90
N LEU A 85 -3.43 2.08 4.93
CA LEU A 85 -2.16 2.04 4.18
C LEU A 85 -0.96 2.18 5.09
N PHE A 86 -1.02 3.11 6.05
CA PHE A 86 0.06 3.34 7.00
C PHE A 86 0.33 2.11 7.87
N GLN A 87 -0.71 1.45 8.38
CA GLN A 87 -0.56 0.23 9.16
C GLN A 87 0.06 -0.90 8.33
N ARG A 88 -0.29 -1.00 7.05
CA ARG A 88 0.27 -2.02 6.14
C ARG A 88 1.73 -1.78 5.84
N GLU A 89 2.13 -0.52 5.63
CA GLU A 89 3.52 -0.18 5.34
C GLU A 89 4.44 -0.40 6.56
N ASN A 90 3.90 -0.21 7.76
CA ASN A 90 4.64 -0.32 9.03
C ASN A 90 4.38 -1.63 9.78
N SER A 91 3.70 -2.61 9.14
CA SER A 91 3.43 -3.89 9.78
C SER A 91 4.72 -4.67 10.00
N LYS A 92 4.81 -5.34 11.16
CA LYS A 92 5.87 -6.29 11.50
C LYS A 92 5.36 -7.73 11.46
N ASP A 93 4.15 -7.93 10.95
CA ASP A 93 3.53 -9.25 10.85
C ASP A 93 4.32 -10.14 9.90
N LEU A 94 4.21 -11.45 10.10
CA LEU A 94 4.77 -12.39 9.14
C LEU A 94 4.07 -12.22 7.78
N PRO A 95 4.80 -12.37 6.66
CA PRO A 95 4.17 -12.39 5.35
C PRO A 95 3.11 -13.50 5.26
N SER A 96 2.18 -13.33 4.34
CA SER A 96 1.20 -14.38 4.06
C SER A 96 1.91 -15.70 3.76
N PHE A 97 1.32 -16.79 4.24
CA PHE A 97 1.83 -18.16 4.11
C PHE A 97 3.01 -18.54 5.01
N TRP A 98 3.45 -17.65 5.90
CA TRP A 98 4.46 -17.95 6.90
C TRP A 98 3.84 -18.18 8.28
N GLU A 99 4.36 -19.19 8.98
CA GLU A 99 4.05 -19.48 10.38
C GLU A 99 5.34 -19.61 11.19
N GLU A 100 5.29 -19.23 12.46
CA GLU A 100 6.37 -19.46 13.41
C GLU A 100 6.03 -20.68 14.28
N LYS A 101 6.93 -21.66 14.31
CA LYS A 101 6.81 -22.88 15.13
C LYS A 101 8.12 -23.10 15.88
N ASN A 102 8.09 -22.95 17.20
CA ASN A 102 9.25 -23.15 18.09
C ASN A 102 10.49 -22.32 17.67
N GLY A 103 10.27 -21.09 17.21
CA GLY A 103 11.35 -20.20 16.74
C GLY A 103 11.86 -20.46 15.31
N ILE A 104 11.27 -21.44 14.60
CA ILE A 104 11.55 -21.71 13.19
C ILE A 104 10.40 -21.14 12.35
N PHE A 105 10.73 -20.43 11.26
CA PHE A 105 9.77 -19.87 10.33
C PHE A 105 9.56 -20.82 9.16
N PHE A 106 8.30 -21.16 8.89
CA PHE A 106 7.91 -22.13 7.88
C PHE A 106 6.95 -21.51 6.86
N ASN A 107 7.25 -21.69 5.58
CA ASN A 107 6.34 -21.35 4.48
C ASN A 107 5.58 -22.60 4.04
N PHE A 108 4.28 -22.65 4.32
CA PHE A 108 3.48 -23.87 4.08
C PHE A 108 3.10 -24.10 2.61
N VAL A 109 3.31 -23.13 1.73
CA VAL A 109 3.07 -23.29 0.29
C VAL A 109 4.28 -23.95 -0.39
N THR A 110 5.48 -23.58 0.03
CA THR A 110 6.75 -24.04 -0.58
C THR A 110 7.47 -25.10 0.23
N ASN A 111 6.99 -25.41 1.43
CA ASN A 111 7.66 -26.26 2.42
C ASN A 111 9.07 -25.78 2.82
N TYR A 112 9.36 -24.49 2.63
CA TYR A 112 10.64 -23.89 2.95
C TYR A 112 10.71 -23.47 4.44
N THR A 113 11.86 -23.64 5.07
CA THR A 113 12.11 -23.30 6.47
C THR A 113 13.29 -22.33 6.60
N MET A 114 13.24 -21.44 7.58
CA MET A 114 14.33 -20.56 7.95
C MET A 114 14.38 -20.34 9.45
N ASP A 115 15.59 -20.17 9.99
CA ASP A 115 15.82 -19.80 11.39
C ASP A 115 15.57 -18.31 11.64
N ASN A 116 15.82 -17.48 10.62
CA ASN A 116 15.61 -16.03 10.69
C ASN A 116 14.19 -15.67 10.27
N ARG A 117 13.63 -14.65 10.94
CA ARG A 117 12.31 -14.10 10.61
C ARG A 117 12.32 -13.54 9.19
N PRO A 118 11.36 -13.93 8.32
CA PRO A 118 11.25 -13.34 7.00
C PRO A 118 10.89 -11.86 7.09
N GLU A 119 11.40 -11.07 6.14
CA GLU A 119 11.07 -9.65 6.03
C GLU A 119 9.54 -9.45 5.88
N PRO A 120 8.94 -8.54 6.68
CA PRO A 120 7.51 -8.26 6.56
C PRO A 120 7.14 -7.78 5.16
N LEU A 121 5.96 -8.21 4.69
CA LEU A 121 5.41 -7.73 3.42
C LEU A 121 4.78 -6.35 3.61
N ARG A 122 5.42 -5.34 3.02
CA ARG A 122 4.95 -3.95 3.00
C ARG A 122 4.10 -3.65 1.77
N GLY A 123 3.33 -2.57 1.84
CA GLY A 123 2.36 -2.19 0.82
C GLY A 123 1.16 -3.14 0.71
N ARG A 124 0.11 -2.69 0.00
CA ARG A 124 -1.07 -3.49 -0.40
C ARG A 124 -1.78 -2.86 -1.60
N LEU A 125 -2.64 -3.66 -2.24
CA LEU A 125 -3.57 -3.15 -3.25
C LEU A 125 -4.62 -2.24 -2.60
N PHE A 126 -4.67 -1.00 -3.06
CA PHE A 126 -5.65 0.00 -2.65
C PHE A 126 -6.61 0.28 -3.81
N ALA A 127 -7.69 -0.50 -3.85
CA ALA A 127 -8.60 -0.60 -5.00
C ALA A 127 -10.03 -0.18 -4.65
N ASP A 128 -10.17 0.95 -3.96
CA ASP A 128 -11.46 1.61 -3.75
C ASP A 128 -12.12 2.00 -5.09
N ASP A 129 -13.43 2.27 -5.08
CA ASP A 129 -14.15 2.77 -6.24
C ASP A 129 -13.52 4.03 -6.86
N MET A 130 -13.76 4.20 -8.16
CA MET A 130 -13.34 5.39 -8.89
C MET A 130 -14.00 6.64 -8.29
N GLY A 131 -13.23 7.73 -8.19
CA GLY A 131 -13.74 9.00 -7.63
C GLY A 131 -13.59 9.15 -6.11
N LEU A 132 -13.23 8.10 -5.37
CA LEU A 132 -13.01 8.19 -3.91
C LEU A 132 -11.71 8.92 -3.51
N GLY A 133 -10.96 9.44 -4.49
CA GLY A 133 -9.79 10.28 -4.24
C GLY A 133 -8.54 9.51 -3.81
N LYS A 134 -8.35 8.29 -4.34
CA LYS A 134 -7.19 7.42 -4.04
C LYS A 134 -5.84 8.11 -4.20
N THR A 135 -5.68 8.94 -5.24
CA THR A 135 -4.45 9.70 -5.49
C THR A 135 -4.10 10.62 -4.32
N LEU A 136 -5.10 11.32 -3.76
CA LEU A 136 -4.88 12.21 -2.62
C LEU A 136 -4.54 11.42 -1.35
N THR A 137 -5.18 10.27 -1.13
CA THR A 137 -4.86 9.35 -0.03
C THR A 137 -3.41 8.86 -0.14
N LEU A 138 -2.94 8.48 -1.33
CA LEU A 138 -1.58 8.00 -1.52
C LEU A 138 -0.53 9.13 -1.38
N LEU A 139 -0.80 10.32 -1.91
CA LEU A 139 0.07 11.48 -1.69
C LEU A 139 0.18 11.84 -0.20
N SER A 140 -0.91 11.67 0.54
CA SER A 140 -0.93 11.89 1.98
C SER A 140 -0.07 10.87 2.73
N LEU A 141 -0.04 9.60 2.30
CA LEU A 141 0.84 8.58 2.84
C LEU A 141 2.33 8.93 2.61
N ILE A 142 2.68 9.34 1.39
CA ILE A 142 4.05 9.75 1.05
C ILE A 142 4.48 10.95 1.91
N ALA A 143 3.60 11.93 2.08
CA ALA A 143 3.87 13.10 2.91
C ALA A 143 4.09 12.72 4.39
N LEU A 144 3.32 11.77 4.92
CA LEU A 144 3.49 11.26 6.28
C LEU A 144 4.85 10.62 6.49
N ASP A 145 5.24 9.70 5.60
CA ASP A 145 6.52 8.98 5.69
C ASP A 145 7.70 9.96 5.71
N LYS A 146 7.66 10.96 4.83
CA LYS A 146 8.66 12.03 4.77
C LYS A 146 8.73 12.81 6.09
N CYS A 147 7.59 13.20 6.66
CA CYS A 147 7.52 13.96 7.91
C CYS A 147 8.00 13.15 9.13
N ILE A 148 7.67 11.86 9.19
CA ILE A 148 8.13 10.96 10.26
C ILE A 148 9.65 10.85 10.22
N THR A 149 10.21 10.62 9.03
CA THR A 149 11.67 10.54 8.83
C THR A 149 12.39 11.81 9.27
N PHE A 150 11.85 12.99 8.94
CA PHE A 150 12.43 14.26 9.40
C PHE A 150 12.38 14.46 10.92
N LYS A 151 11.28 14.06 11.58
CA LYS A 151 11.16 14.15 13.06
C LYS A 151 12.14 13.23 13.77
N ASN A 152 12.34 12.02 13.24
CA ASN A 152 13.31 11.09 13.82
C ASN A 152 14.76 11.60 13.67
N CYS A 153 15.08 12.27 12.56
CA CYS A 153 16.40 12.86 12.32
C CYS A 153 16.69 14.10 13.19
N SER A 154 15.68 14.85 13.60
CA SER A 154 15.87 16.03 14.46
C SER A 154 15.98 15.70 15.95
N VAL A 155 15.37 14.59 16.41
CA VAL A 155 15.47 14.13 17.81
C VAL A 155 16.86 13.54 18.12
N GLY A 156 17.57 12.98 17.14
CA GLY A 156 18.91 12.41 17.33
C GLY A 156 20.08 13.40 17.51
N ARG A 157 19.84 14.72 17.61
CA ARG A 157 20.89 15.75 17.75
C ARG A 157 20.97 16.43 19.12
N GLY A 158 20.19 15.99 20.11
CA GLY A 158 20.22 16.53 21.46
C GLY A 158 20.72 15.49 22.45
N ASN A 159 22.05 15.27 22.50
CA ASN A 159 22.80 14.75 23.64
C ASN A 159 24.30 14.89 23.30
N GLN A 160 24.83 16.10 23.49
CA GLN A 160 26.23 16.34 23.81
C GLN A 160 26.32 16.66 25.29
#